data_AF-A0A1G0XM55-F1
#
_entry.id   AF-A0A1G0XM55-F1
#
_cell.length_a   1.000
_cell.length_b   1.000
_cell.length_c   1.000
_cell.angle_alpha   90.00
_cell.angle_beta   90.00
_cell.angle_gamma   90.00
#
_symmetry.space_group_name_H-M   'P 1'
#
loop_
_entity.id
_entity.type
_entity.pdbx_description
1 polymer ?
#
loop_
_entity_poly.entity_id
_entity_poly.type
_entity_poly.pdbx_seq_one_letter_code
_entity_poly.pdbx_strand_id
1 'polypeptide(L)'
;MSKRFYMCLLILLTAVRLQADIDTKEFEAIASIIDKYLNNKVDAAEEEALETTSRIAEKKGDTNATSVLITDYLSGNMSVTPELLLIASEKKPSEAALAYISIFVRKVASDIRLNQDEMLFYLDNYLKAQESSSSPSVKKWAAGAQTWKNWCSNSFQLRAGMPRLLASKVSTPLSANIKESIKNITSTSLEEFTKSREIFKKRPCPKSLDFTKNLLQSYIDSLPDTKTKKDEIKRMGVVKGLKTYLIKLLAKTPYQGQIKLKSGKYNGAISMANENVIVIMKKGATKSEAFGWKEVPMEQIIVLVEYFADIRLKGTGAFVSPAERARHAAQEYLQLAFFLDWFGNYSGALKYIKKAVELSPDASKDAIFLVKGSQPNPSS
;
A
#
# COMPACT_ATOMS: atom_id res chain seq x y z
N MET A 1 25.42 9.74 -46.64
CA MET A 1 25.24 9.65 -45.18
C MET A 1 26.60 9.67 -44.50
N SER A 2 26.82 10.52 -43.50
CA SER A 2 28.12 10.61 -42.82
C SER A 2 28.30 9.49 -41.78
N LYS A 3 29.53 9.04 -41.53
CA LYS A 3 29.86 8.03 -40.50
C LYS A 3 29.28 8.37 -39.11
N ARG A 4 29.12 9.66 -38.81
CA ARG A 4 28.49 10.14 -37.55
C ARG A 4 27.01 9.78 -37.45
N PHE A 5 26.27 9.80 -38.57
CA PHE A 5 24.85 9.40 -38.60
C PHE A 5 24.66 7.91 -38.26
N TYR A 6 25.48 7.04 -38.84
CA TYR A 6 25.45 5.59 -38.53
C TYR A 6 25.82 5.30 -37.08
N MET A 7 26.80 6.01 -36.52
CA MET A 7 27.20 5.83 -35.12
C MET A 7 26.09 6.26 -34.16
N CYS A 8 25.43 7.40 -34.41
CA CYS A 8 24.28 7.83 -33.62
C CYS A 8 23.11 6.85 -33.72
N LEU A 9 22.82 6.32 -34.92
CA LEU A 9 21.75 5.34 -35.12
C LEU A 9 22.03 4.02 -34.39
N LEU A 10 23.28 3.53 -34.44
CA LEU A 10 23.72 2.34 -33.71
C LEU A 10 23.56 2.53 -32.19
N ILE A 11 23.98 3.67 -31.65
CA ILE A 11 23.84 3.98 -30.21
C ILE A 11 22.36 3.97 -29.81
N LEU A 12 21.48 4.63 -30.59
CA LEU A 12 20.04 4.64 -30.33
C LEU A 12 19.44 3.24 -30.39
N LEU A 13 19.79 2.43 -31.39
CA LEU A 13 19.30 1.05 -31.51
C LEU A 13 19.78 0.16 -30.36
N THR A 14 21.03 0.34 -29.91
CA THR A 14 21.54 -0.40 -28.74
C THR A 14 20.86 0.02 -27.44
N ALA A 15 20.57 1.31 -27.25
CA ALA A 15 19.85 1.79 -26.08
C ALA A 15 18.40 1.28 -26.06
N VAL A 16 17.73 1.26 -27.22
CA VAL A 16 16.36 0.71 -27.35
C VAL A 16 16.34 -0.80 -27.07
N ARG A 17 17.32 -1.55 -27.59
CA ARG A 17 17.42 -3.00 -27.31
C ARG A 17 17.71 -3.28 -25.83
N LEU A 18 18.65 -2.55 -25.24
CA LEU A 18 18.97 -2.70 -23.83
C LEU A 18 17.77 -2.38 -22.94
N GLN A 19 17.01 -1.34 -23.28
CA GLN A 19 15.77 -1.00 -22.58
C GLN A 19 14.72 -2.10 -22.72
N ALA A 20 14.53 -2.65 -23.92
CA ALA A 20 13.58 -3.75 -24.16
C ALA A 20 13.95 -5.02 -23.37
N ASP A 21 15.23 -5.38 -23.30
CA ASP A 21 15.71 -6.53 -22.51
C ASP A 21 15.51 -6.31 -20.99
N ILE A 22 15.73 -5.08 -20.53
CA ILE A 22 15.50 -4.67 -19.15
C ILE A 22 14.03 -4.81 -18.79
N ASP A 23 13.14 -4.27 -19.61
CA ASP A 23 11.70 -4.32 -19.39
C ASP A 23 11.18 -5.77 -19.43
N THR A 24 11.75 -6.61 -20.30
CA THR A 24 11.38 -8.03 -20.41
C THR A 24 11.64 -8.80 -19.10
N LYS A 25 12.83 -8.66 -18.50
CA LYS A 25 13.16 -9.33 -17.23
C LYS A 25 12.31 -8.84 -16.05
N GLU A 26 11.94 -7.56 -16.08
CA GLU A 26 11.07 -6.98 -15.05
C GLU A 26 9.64 -7.49 -15.19
N PHE A 27 9.15 -7.59 -16.43
CA PHE A 27 7.81 -8.13 -16.71
C PHE A 27 7.72 -9.61 -16.35
N GLU A 28 8.77 -10.40 -16.61
CA GLU A 28 8.86 -11.79 -16.18
C GLU A 28 8.80 -11.94 -14.64
N ALA A 29 9.53 -11.10 -13.90
CA ALA A 29 9.50 -11.11 -12.45
C ALA A 29 8.10 -10.76 -11.89
N ILE A 30 7.49 -9.68 -12.40
CA ILE A 30 6.12 -9.30 -12.02
C ILE A 30 5.12 -10.41 -12.38
N ALA A 31 5.31 -11.05 -13.54
CA ALA A 31 4.44 -12.14 -13.98
C ALA A 31 4.58 -13.41 -13.11
N SER A 32 5.77 -13.71 -12.60
CA SER A 32 5.99 -14.77 -11.61
C SER A 32 5.19 -14.52 -10.32
N ILE A 33 5.21 -13.28 -9.82
CA ILE A 33 4.47 -12.88 -8.62
C ILE A 33 2.95 -13.03 -8.84
N ILE A 34 2.43 -12.56 -9.98
CA ILE A 34 1.01 -12.68 -10.34
C ILE A 34 0.59 -14.16 -10.43
N ASP A 35 1.42 -15.03 -11.02
CA ASP A 35 1.13 -16.45 -11.08
C ASP A 35 1.07 -17.09 -9.69
N LYS A 36 1.95 -16.69 -8.75
CA LYS A 36 1.87 -17.15 -7.36
C LYS A 36 0.55 -16.72 -6.70
N TYR A 37 0.11 -15.48 -6.93
CA TYR A 37 -1.21 -15.01 -6.51
C TYR A 37 -2.32 -15.90 -7.06
N LEU A 38 -2.40 -16.09 -8.38
CA LEU A 38 -3.43 -16.89 -9.05
C LEU A 38 -3.48 -18.34 -8.55
N ASN A 39 -2.33 -18.90 -8.17
CA ASN A 39 -2.19 -20.23 -7.58
C ASN A 39 -2.47 -20.30 -6.07
N ASN A 40 -3.01 -19.23 -5.48
CA ASN A 40 -3.30 -19.10 -4.05
C ASN A 40 -2.07 -19.24 -3.14
N LYS A 41 -0.89 -18.84 -3.63
CA LYS A 41 0.36 -18.77 -2.85
C LYS A 41 0.65 -17.33 -2.44
N VAL A 42 -0.30 -16.72 -1.71
CA VAL A 42 -0.30 -15.28 -1.39
C VAL A 42 0.96 -14.86 -0.64
N ASP A 43 1.36 -15.59 0.40
CA ASP A 43 2.52 -15.21 1.22
C ASP A 43 3.83 -15.26 0.40
N ALA A 44 4.00 -16.30 -0.42
CA ALA A 44 5.15 -16.41 -1.32
C ALA A 44 5.16 -15.32 -2.41
N ALA A 45 3.99 -14.88 -2.87
CA ALA A 45 3.87 -13.79 -3.82
C ALA A 45 4.24 -12.44 -3.17
N GLU A 46 3.75 -12.16 -1.95
CA GLU A 46 4.09 -10.94 -1.20
C GLU A 46 5.59 -10.87 -0.90
N GLU A 47 6.21 -12.00 -0.56
CA GLU A 47 7.65 -12.13 -0.33
C GLU A 47 8.49 -11.82 -1.58
N GLU A 48 8.21 -12.51 -2.69
CA GLU A 48 8.93 -12.28 -3.95
C GLU A 48 8.73 -10.85 -4.46
N ALA A 49 7.55 -10.26 -4.24
CA ALA A 49 7.27 -8.88 -4.57
C ALA A 49 8.15 -7.90 -3.80
N LEU A 50 8.33 -8.12 -2.49
CA LEU A 50 9.17 -7.27 -1.64
C LEU A 50 10.65 -7.30 -2.08
N GLU A 51 11.17 -8.49 -2.38
CA GLU A 51 12.54 -8.67 -2.89
C GLU A 51 12.69 -8.02 -4.28
N THR A 52 11.70 -8.21 -5.14
CA THR A 52 11.69 -7.66 -6.50
C THR A 52 11.62 -6.13 -6.49
N THR A 53 10.84 -5.50 -5.60
CA THR A 53 10.85 -4.04 -5.41
C THR A 53 12.26 -3.54 -5.19
N SER A 54 12.96 -4.11 -4.19
CA SER A 54 14.28 -3.64 -3.79
C SER A 54 15.26 -3.67 -4.96
N ARG A 55 15.25 -4.77 -5.72
CA ARG A 55 16.09 -4.97 -6.89
C ARG A 55 15.76 -4.00 -8.03
N ILE A 56 14.48 -3.77 -8.33
CA ILE A 56 14.06 -2.86 -9.41
C ILE A 56 14.38 -1.40 -9.03
N ALA A 57 14.10 -1.01 -7.78
CA ALA A 57 14.34 0.34 -7.29
C ALA A 57 15.84 0.72 -7.34
N GLU A 58 16.72 -0.20 -6.92
CA GLU A 58 18.17 -0.02 -6.99
C GLU A 58 18.64 0.16 -8.44
N LYS A 59 18.17 -0.70 -9.35
CA LYS A 59 18.55 -0.65 -10.77
C LYS A 59 18.05 0.61 -11.48
N LYS A 60 16.84 1.09 -11.18
CA LYS A 60 16.25 2.26 -11.85
C LYS A 60 16.67 3.59 -11.23
N GLY A 61 17.10 3.59 -9.96
CA GLY A 61 17.35 4.83 -9.22
C GLY A 61 16.09 5.69 -9.01
N ASP A 62 14.90 5.13 -9.28
CA ASP A 62 13.61 5.81 -9.17
C ASP A 62 12.60 4.91 -8.44
N THR A 63 12.25 5.29 -7.22
CA THR A 63 11.27 4.59 -6.39
C THR A 63 9.83 4.80 -6.87
N ASN A 64 9.59 5.72 -7.79
CA ASN A 64 8.28 6.01 -8.37
C ASN A 64 8.10 5.40 -9.76
N ALA A 65 9.08 4.64 -10.26
CA ALA A 65 8.93 3.90 -11.50
C ALA A 65 7.72 2.95 -11.39
N THR A 66 6.88 2.89 -12.43
CA THR A 66 5.64 2.11 -12.43
C THR A 66 5.86 0.66 -12.00
N SER A 67 6.91 -0.01 -12.50
CA SER A 67 7.30 -1.36 -12.09
C SER A 67 7.62 -1.51 -10.60
N VAL A 68 8.23 -0.50 -9.97
CA VAL A 68 8.49 -0.47 -8.51
C VAL A 68 7.18 -0.34 -7.75
N LEU A 69 6.29 0.54 -8.21
CA LEU A 69 4.96 0.71 -7.60
C LEU A 69 4.11 -0.56 -7.75
N ILE A 70 4.20 -1.27 -8.87
CA ILE A 70 3.51 -2.56 -9.07
C ILE A 70 3.97 -3.58 -8.03
N THR A 71 5.29 -3.75 -7.87
CA THR A 71 5.82 -4.74 -6.92
C THR A 71 5.59 -4.33 -5.46
N ASP A 72 5.66 -3.04 -5.15
CA ASP A 72 5.29 -2.54 -3.82
C ASP A 72 3.83 -2.83 -3.50
N TYR A 73 2.94 -2.55 -4.44
CA TYR A 73 1.52 -2.88 -4.27
C TYR A 73 1.29 -4.38 -4.07
N LEU A 74 1.95 -5.23 -4.87
CA LEU A 74 1.87 -6.69 -4.76
C LEU A 74 2.47 -7.25 -3.46
N SER A 75 3.43 -6.55 -2.84
CA SER A 75 3.98 -6.89 -1.52
C SER A 75 3.01 -6.57 -0.36
N GLY A 76 1.89 -5.91 -0.67
CA GLY A 76 0.93 -5.45 0.34
C GLY A 76 1.31 -4.12 0.99
N ASN A 77 2.16 -3.31 0.36
CA ASN A 77 2.44 -1.96 0.82
C ASN A 77 1.20 -1.06 0.65
N MET A 78 0.50 -0.78 1.75
CA MET A 78 -0.72 0.03 1.77
C MET A 78 -0.53 1.49 1.32
N SER A 79 0.72 1.99 1.26
CA SER A 79 0.98 3.35 0.78
C SER A 79 0.85 3.51 -0.73
N VAL A 80 0.88 2.40 -1.48
CA VAL A 80 0.60 2.38 -2.92
C VAL A 80 -0.87 2.03 -3.11
N THR A 81 -1.66 2.98 -3.60
CA THR A 81 -3.08 2.75 -3.87
C THR A 81 -3.29 2.34 -5.34
N PRO A 82 -4.41 1.68 -5.69
CA PRO A 82 -4.75 1.44 -7.09
C PRO A 82 -4.70 2.70 -7.94
N GLU A 83 -5.22 3.83 -7.44
CA GLU A 83 -5.23 5.10 -8.17
C GLU A 83 -3.81 5.62 -8.44
N LEU A 84 -2.91 5.51 -7.46
CA LEU A 84 -1.51 5.88 -7.66
C LEU A 84 -0.87 5.03 -8.76
N LEU A 85 -1.16 3.74 -8.78
CA LEU A 85 -0.63 2.81 -9.76
C LEU A 85 -1.16 3.10 -11.17
N LEU A 86 -2.45 3.45 -11.29
CA LEU A 86 -3.06 3.84 -12.56
C LEU A 86 -2.46 5.15 -13.11
N ILE A 87 -2.27 6.16 -12.25
CA ILE A 87 -1.60 7.42 -12.66
C ILE A 87 -0.16 7.15 -13.12
N ALA A 88 0.55 6.24 -12.46
CA ALA A 88 1.90 5.87 -12.86
C ALA A 88 1.90 5.11 -14.20
N SER A 89 0.91 4.24 -14.45
CA SER A 89 0.83 3.48 -15.70
C SER A 89 0.42 4.31 -16.91
N GLU A 90 -0.34 5.39 -16.73
CA GLU A 90 -0.62 6.37 -17.80
C GLU A 90 0.67 6.97 -18.37
N LYS A 91 1.69 7.17 -17.54
CA LYS A 91 3.02 7.67 -17.97
C LYS A 91 3.87 6.61 -18.65
N LYS A 92 3.53 5.32 -18.49
CA LYS A 92 4.23 4.17 -19.08
C LYS A 92 3.23 3.14 -19.61
N PRO A 93 2.62 3.39 -20.78
CA PRO A 93 1.57 2.54 -21.33
C PRO A 93 1.98 1.07 -21.51
N SER A 94 3.26 0.80 -21.76
CA SER A 94 3.80 -0.57 -21.86
C SER A 94 3.64 -1.39 -20.57
N GLU A 95 3.52 -0.74 -19.42
CA GLU A 95 3.36 -1.35 -18.10
C GLU A 95 1.89 -1.38 -17.64
N ALA A 96 0.96 -0.75 -18.38
CA ALA A 96 -0.44 -0.58 -17.96
C ALA A 96 -1.19 -1.90 -17.79
N ALA A 97 -0.99 -2.86 -18.71
CA ALA A 97 -1.59 -4.18 -18.58
C ALA A 97 -1.16 -4.87 -17.27
N LEU A 98 0.13 -4.79 -16.90
CA LEU A 98 0.63 -5.35 -15.64
C LEU A 98 -0.01 -4.65 -14.44
N ALA A 99 -0.10 -3.32 -14.45
CA ALA A 99 -0.75 -2.58 -13.37
C ALA A 99 -2.21 -3.05 -13.15
N TYR A 100 -3.02 -3.15 -14.20
CA TYR A 100 -4.41 -3.58 -14.09
C TYR A 100 -4.55 -5.00 -13.54
N ILE A 101 -3.77 -5.95 -14.06
CA ILE A 101 -3.88 -7.34 -13.60
C ILE A 101 -3.31 -7.50 -12.18
N SER A 102 -2.27 -6.76 -11.81
CA SER A 102 -1.74 -6.73 -10.44
C SER A 102 -2.77 -6.21 -9.45
N ILE A 103 -3.49 -5.13 -9.79
CA ILE A 103 -4.60 -4.62 -8.97
C ILE A 103 -5.68 -5.70 -8.81
N PHE A 104 -6.11 -6.30 -9.91
CA PHE A 104 -7.12 -7.36 -9.88
C PHE A 104 -6.73 -8.52 -8.96
N VAL A 105 -5.58 -9.17 -9.19
CA VAL A 105 -5.21 -10.38 -8.41
C VAL A 105 -4.95 -10.06 -6.95
N ARG A 106 -4.39 -8.88 -6.65
CA ARG A 106 -4.16 -8.46 -5.26
C ARG A 106 -5.48 -8.22 -4.55
N LYS A 107 -6.41 -7.49 -5.17
CA LYS A 107 -7.75 -7.24 -4.60
C LYS A 107 -8.51 -8.53 -4.38
N VAL A 108 -8.48 -9.45 -5.34
CA VAL A 108 -9.03 -10.79 -5.12
C VAL A 108 -8.40 -11.43 -3.88
N ALA A 109 -7.08 -11.36 -3.68
CA ALA A 109 -6.41 -11.96 -2.53
C ALA A 109 -6.62 -11.22 -1.19
N SER A 110 -6.73 -9.89 -1.19
CA SER A 110 -6.84 -9.06 0.01
C SER A 110 -8.28 -8.81 0.42
N ASP A 111 -9.13 -8.51 -0.54
CA ASP A 111 -10.45 -7.96 -0.28
C ASP A 111 -11.37 -9.09 0.15
N ILE A 112 -12.07 -8.84 1.24
CA ILE A 112 -13.06 -9.74 1.77
C ILE A 112 -14.23 -9.79 0.78
N ARG A 113 -14.81 -8.63 0.45
CA ARG A 113 -15.89 -8.53 -0.52
C ARG A 113 -15.36 -7.94 -1.81
N LEU A 114 -15.60 -8.65 -2.91
CA LEU A 114 -15.24 -8.14 -4.23
C LEU A 114 -16.37 -7.25 -4.75
N ASN A 115 -16.01 -6.05 -5.20
CA ASN A 115 -16.91 -5.18 -5.93
C ASN A 115 -16.91 -5.62 -7.41
N GLN A 116 -18.08 -6.04 -7.91
CA GLN A 116 -18.21 -6.55 -9.28
C GLN A 116 -17.78 -5.52 -10.33
N ASP A 117 -18.27 -4.29 -10.25
CA ASP A 117 -17.97 -3.23 -11.22
C ASP A 117 -16.48 -2.88 -11.21
N GLU A 118 -15.88 -2.86 -10.02
CA GLU A 118 -14.45 -2.62 -9.86
C GLU A 118 -13.60 -3.73 -10.49
N MET A 119 -13.95 -4.99 -10.24
CA MET A 119 -13.24 -6.14 -10.82
C MET A 119 -13.37 -6.17 -12.35
N LEU A 120 -14.58 -5.88 -12.86
CA LEU A 120 -14.83 -5.76 -14.31
C LEU A 120 -14.01 -4.61 -14.92
N PHE A 121 -13.94 -3.47 -14.24
CA PHE A 121 -13.12 -2.34 -14.68
C PHE A 121 -11.64 -2.74 -14.87
N TYR A 122 -11.03 -3.43 -13.89
CA TYR A 122 -9.62 -3.83 -14.01
C TYR A 122 -9.40 -4.87 -15.12
N LEU A 123 -10.29 -5.85 -15.25
CA LEU A 123 -10.18 -6.88 -16.28
C LEU A 123 -10.38 -6.32 -17.69
N ASP A 124 -11.34 -5.40 -17.88
CA ASP A 124 -11.57 -4.75 -19.17
C ASP A 124 -10.39 -3.90 -19.61
N ASN A 125 -9.81 -3.14 -18.69
CA ASN A 125 -8.65 -2.33 -19.02
C ASN A 125 -7.38 -3.18 -19.21
N TYR A 126 -7.22 -4.29 -18.48
CA TYR A 126 -6.16 -5.26 -18.78
C TYR A 126 -6.31 -5.82 -20.20
N LEU A 127 -7.50 -6.30 -20.57
CA LEU A 127 -7.76 -6.89 -21.88
C LEU A 127 -7.50 -5.91 -23.03
N LYS A 128 -7.85 -4.63 -22.85
CA LYS A 128 -7.52 -3.55 -23.81
C LYS A 128 -6.02 -3.27 -23.86
N ALA A 129 -5.39 -3.06 -22.70
CA ALA A 129 -3.99 -2.67 -22.64
C ALA A 129 -3.05 -3.76 -23.17
N GLN A 130 -3.35 -5.04 -22.92
CA GLN A 130 -2.48 -6.15 -23.34
C GLN A 130 -2.40 -6.30 -24.87
N GLU A 131 -3.41 -5.86 -25.64
CA GLU A 131 -3.41 -5.94 -27.10
C GLU A 131 -2.22 -5.19 -27.70
N SER A 132 -1.89 -4.05 -27.10
CA SER A 132 -0.76 -3.19 -27.48
C SER A 132 0.61 -3.70 -27.00
N SER A 133 0.64 -4.71 -26.12
CA SER A 133 1.90 -5.25 -25.59
C SER A 133 2.49 -6.31 -26.51
N SER A 134 3.80 -6.25 -26.77
CA SER A 134 4.52 -7.32 -27.46
C SER A 134 5.03 -8.41 -26.51
N SER A 135 4.93 -8.21 -25.19
CA SER A 135 5.51 -9.11 -24.19
C SER A 135 4.66 -10.37 -23.99
N PRO A 136 5.22 -11.58 -24.18
CA PRO A 136 4.51 -12.84 -23.89
C PRO A 136 4.09 -12.94 -22.43
N SER A 137 4.93 -12.45 -21.50
CA SER A 137 4.67 -12.44 -20.05
C SER A 137 3.44 -11.62 -19.69
N VAL A 138 3.12 -10.58 -20.46
CA VAL A 138 1.91 -9.76 -20.30
C VAL A 138 0.70 -10.44 -20.92
N LYS A 139 0.84 -11.03 -22.11
CA LYS A 139 -0.29 -11.60 -22.87
C LYS A 139 -0.83 -12.93 -22.34
N LYS A 140 -0.02 -13.69 -21.59
CA LYS A 140 -0.34 -15.07 -21.19
C LYS A 140 -1.66 -15.23 -20.43
N TRP A 141 -2.16 -14.18 -19.76
CA TRP A 141 -3.45 -14.27 -19.04
C TRP A 141 -4.66 -13.79 -19.85
N ALA A 142 -4.53 -13.39 -21.11
CA ALA A 142 -5.67 -12.83 -21.89
C ALA A 142 -6.89 -13.77 -21.91
N ALA A 143 -6.70 -15.05 -22.22
CA ALA A 143 -7.77 -16.05 -22.20
C ALA A 143 -8.35 -16.28 -20.78
N GLY A 144 -7.47 -16.28 -19.77
CA GLY A 144 -7.87 -16.36 -18.37
C GLY A 144 -8.72 -15.17 -17.95
N ALA A 145 -8.29 -13.95 -18.26
CA ALA A 145 -8.98 -12.71 -17.93
C ALA A 145 -10.37 -12.62 -18.56
N GLN A 146 -10.56 -13.10 -19.79
CA GLN A 146 -11.89 -13.20 -20.39
C GLN A 146 -12.81 -14.14 -19.59
N THR A 147 -12.26 -15.26 -19.11
CA THR A 147 -12.98 -16.21 -18.24
C THR A 147 -13.30 -15.58 -16.89
N TRP A 148 -12.35 -14.84 -16.30
CA TRP A 148 -12.51 -14.16 -15.02
C TRP A 148 -13.51 -13.01 -15.11
N LYS A 149 -13.57 -12.31 -16.25
CA LYS A 149 -14.58 -11.28 -16.51
C LYS A 149 -15.98 -11.89 -16.48
N ASN A 150 -16.17 -13.00 -17.19
CA ASN A 150 -17.43 -13.73 -17.16
C ASN A 150 -17.77 -14.22 -15.75
N TRP A 151 -16.78 -14.66 -14.96
CA TRP A 151 -16.97 -15.00 -13.55
C TRP A 151 -17.47 -13.79 -12.72
N CYS A 152 -16.86 -12.61 -12.87
CA CYS A 152 -17.30 -11.39 -12.22
C CYS A 152 -18.74 -11.01 -12.63
N SER A 153 -19.08 -11.06 -13.93
CA SER A 153 -20.41 -10.73 -14.43
C SER A 153 -21.52 -11.67 -13.93
N ASN A 154 -21.17 -12.89 -13.51
CA ASN A 154 -22.11 -13.89 -13.01
C ASN A 154 -22.05 -14.01 -11.49
N SER A 155 -21.94 -12.86 -10.80
CA SER A 155 -21.96 -12.77 -9.33
C SER A 155 -20.95 -13.70 -8.65
N PHE A 156 -19.78 -13.87 -9.27
CA PHE A 156 -18.68 -14.69 -8.76
C PHE A 156 -19.02 -16.19 -8.57
N GLN A 157 -20.00 -16.74 -9.28
CA GLN A 157 -20.33 -18.17 -9.20
C GLN A 157 -19.17 -19.06 -9.66
N LEU A 158 -18.88 -20.14 -8.92
CA LEU A 158 -17.77 -21.03 -9.21
C LEU A 158 -17.92 -21.67 -10.61
N ARG A 159 -16.81 -21.72 -11.36
CA ARG A 159 -16.73 -22.35 -12.68
C ARG A 159 -15.52 -23.27 -12.77
N ALA A 160 -15.61 -24.30 -13.62
CA ALA A 160 -14.48 -25.16 -13.91
C ALA A 160 -13.32 -24.36 -14.54
N GLY A 161 -12.08 -24.75 -14.24
CA GLY A 161 -10.87 -24.11 -14.80
C GLY A 161 -10.50 -22.77 -14.16
N MET A 162 -11.19 -22.33 -13.10
CA MET A 162 -10.83 -21.12 -12.37
C MET A 162 -9.51 -21.32 -11.60
N PRO A 163 -8.60 -20.32 -11.59
CA PRO A 163 -7.43 -20.32 -10.73
C PRO A 163 -7.80 -20.54 -9.27
N ARG A 164 -6.93 -21.21 -8.51
CA ARG A 164 -7.18 -21.58 -7.11
C ARG A 164 -7.57 -20.39 -6.25
N LEU A 165 -6.94 -19.23 -6.48
CA LEU A 165 -7.29 -18.00 -5.77
C LEU A 165 -8.76 -17.60 -5.98
N LEU A 166 -9.21 -17.57 -7.23
CA LEU A 166 -10.57 -17.17 -7.58
C LEU A 166 -11.59 -18.21 -7.05
N ALA A 167 -11.27 -19.49 -7.16
CA ALA A 167 -12.11 -20.56 -6.62
C ALA A 167 -12.28 -20.46 -5.10
N SER A 168 -11.20 -20.14 -4.37
CA SER A 168 -11.22 -20.00 -2.91
C SER A 168 -12.17 -18.90 -2.40
N LYS A 169 -12.43 -17.87 -3.22
CA LYS A 169 -13.32 -16.75 -2.88
C LYS A 169 -14.80 -17.13 -2.87
N VAL A 170 -15.16 -18.20 -3.58
CA VAL A 170 -16.55 -18.68 -3.66
C VAL A 170 -16.87 -19.69 -2.54
N SER A 171 -15.88 -20.48 -2.13
CA SER A 171 -16.08 -21.65 -1.27
C SER A 171 -16.08 -21.37 0.24
N THR A 172 -15.71 -20.16 0.68
CA THR A 172 -15.59 -19.87 2.11
C THR A 172 -16.80 -19.04 2.57
N PRO A 173 -17.60 -19.49 3.55
CA PRO A 173 -18.57 -18.64 4.23
C PRO A 173 -17.82 -17.54 4.98
N LEU A 174 -17.54 -16.45 4.28
CA LEU A 174 -16.71 -15.35 4.73
C LEU A 174 -17.18 -14.80 6.09
N SER A 175 -18.49 -14.82 6.34
CA SER A 175 -19.10 -14.18 7.49
C SER A 175 -18.72 -14.79 8.85
N ALA A 176 -18.39 -16.09 8.92
CA ALA A 176 -18.09 -16.73 10.21
C ALA A 176 -16.65 -16.46 10.66
N ASN A 177 -15.67 -16.63 9.77
CA ASN A 177 -14.24 -16.46 10.09
C ASN A 177 -13.88 -14.99 10.38
N ILE A 178 -14.54 -14.05 9.70
CA ILE A 178 -14.33 -12.62 9.91
C ILE A 178 -14.90 -12.18 11.27
N LYS A 179 -16.09 -12.65 11.63
CA LYS A 179 -16.68 -12.34 12.94
C LYS A 179 -15.79 -12.79 14.07
N GLU A 180 -15.24 -14.01 13.97
CA GLU A 180 -14.31 -14.54 14.96
C GLU A 180 -13.00 -13.75 14.98
N SER A 181 -12.46 -13.37 13.81
CA SER A 181 -11.26 -12.53 13.72
C SER A 181 -11.46 -11.15 14.35
N ILE A 182 -12.58 -10.49 14.06
CA ILE A 182 -12.94 -9.19 14.64
C ILE A 182 -13.14 -9.33 16.16
N LYS A 183 -13.82 -10.39 16.60
CA LYS A 183 -13.98 -10.69 18.03
C LYS A 183 -12.63 -10.80 18.72
N ASN A 184 -11.70 -11.57 18.17
CA ASN A 184 -10.35 -11.72 18.71
C ASN A 184 -9.57 -10.39 18.77
N ILE A 185 -9.67 -9.55 17.74
CA ILE A 185 -9.06 -8.22 17.71
C ILE A 185 -9.66 -7.30 18.77
N THR A 186 -10.99 -7.28 18.87
CA THR A 186 -11.72 -6.41 19.82
C THR A 186 -11.54 -6.86 21.27
N SER A 187 -11.35 -8.17 21.50
CA SER A 187 -11.08 -8.75 22.82
C SER A 187 -9.62 -8.68 23.25
N THR A 188 -8.68 -8.38 22.33
CA THR A 188 -7.26 -8.22 22.67
C THR A 188 -7.09 -7.13 23.75
N SER A 189 -6.42 -7.47 24.84
CA SER A 189 -6.15 -6.56 25.96
C SER A 189 -4.90 -5.71 25.69
N LEU A 190 -4.76 -4.59 26.41
CA LEU A 190 -3.57 -3.75 26.29
C LEU A 190 -2.31 -4.47 26.76
N GLU A 191 -2.43 -5.28 27.82
CA GLU A 191 -1.35 -6.07 28.40
C GLU A 191 -0.86 -7.14 27.43
N GLU A 192 -1.78 -7.90 26.82
CA GLU A 192 -1.46 -8.90 25.81
C GLU A 192 -0.75 -8.26 24.61
N PHE A 193 -1.33 -7.16 24.10
CA PHE A 193 -0.77 -6.43 22.97
C PHE A 193 0.62 -5.89 23.30
N THR A 194 0.82 -5.27 24.47
CA THR A 194 2.13 -4.74 24.92
C THR A 194 3.16 -5.86 25.07
N LYS A 195 2.79 -6.99 25.68
CA LYS A 195 3.68 -8.14 25.85
C LYS A 195 4.15 -8.70 24.51
N SER A 196 3.28 -8.72 23.51
CA SER A 196 3.64 -9.14 22.14
C SER A 196 4.62 -8.18 21.43
N ARG A 197 4.93 -7.02 22.03
CA ARG A 197 5.84 -6.00 21.48
C ARG A 197 7.20 -5.91 22.16
N GLU A 198 7.44 -6.76 23.14
CA GLU A 198 8.72 -6.80 23.88
C GLU A 198 9.94 -6.94 22.95
N ILE A 199 9.82 -7.78 21.91
CA ILE A 199 10.89 -8.00 20.93
C ILE A 199 11.18 -6.77 20.04
N PHE A 200 10.28 -5.78 20.01
CA PHE A 200 10.39 -4.58 19.17
C PHE A 200 10.76 -3.32 19.96
N LYS A 201 11.13 -3.42 21.24
CA LYS A 201 11.51 -2.27 22.08
C LYS A 201 12.66 -1.42 21.54
N LYS A 202 13.48 -1.98 20.63
CA LYS A 202 14.63 -1.31 20.00
C LYS A 202 14.29 -0.60 18.68
N ARG A 203 13.01 -0.44 18.33
CA ARG A 203 12.58 0.27 17.12
C ARG A 203 13.19 1.67 17.06
N PRO A 204 13.78 2.07 15.91
CA PRO A 204 14.26 3.43 15.74
C PRO A 204 13.08 4.40 15.57
N CYS A 205 13.09 5.50 16.31
CA CYS A 205 12.03 6.51 16.29
C CYS A 205 12.54 7.85 15.71
N PRO A 206 12.61 8.00 14.37
CA PRO A 206 13.12 9.23 13.75
C PRO A 206 12.22 10.43 14.03
N LYS A 207 12.81 11.57 14.41
CA LYS A 207 12.07 12.79 14.79
C LYS A 207 11.34 13.48 13.62
N SER A 208 11.80 13.28 12.38
CA SER A 208 11.28 13.94 11.18
C SER A 208 10.33 13.07 10.35
N LEU A 209 9.99 11.86 10.84
CA LEU A 209 9.31 10.83 10.05
C LEU A 209 10.13 10.34 8.84
N ASP A 210 11.45 10.59 8.82
CA ASP A 210 12.32 10.12 7.75
C ASP A 210 12.90 8.74 8.08
N PHE A 211 12.26 7.71 7.53
CA PHE A 211 12.66 6.31 7.64
C PHE A 211 13.69 5.97 6.55
N THR A 212 14.98 6.16 6.85
CA THR A 212 16.08 5.83 5.93
C THR A 212 16.52 4.37 6.05
N LYS A 213 16.93 3.76 4.93
CA LYS A 213 17.38 2.35 4.89
C LYS A 213 18.49 2.07 5.92
N ASN A 214 19.49 2.96 6.01
CA ASN A 214 20.63 2.77 6.90
C ASN A 214 20.25 2.78 8.38
N LEU A 215 19.31 3.66 8.78
CA LEU A 215 18.82 3.72 10.15
C LEU A 215 18.09 2.42 10.55
N LEU A 216 17.46 1.77 9.58
CA LEU A 216 16.55 0.66 9.81
C LEU A 216 17.23 -0.69 9.64
N GLN A 217 18.25 -0.79 8.78
CA GLN A 217 18.90 -2.07 8.48
C GLN A 217 19.53 -2.71 9.72
N SER A 218 20.26 -1.94 10.53
CA SER A 218 20.87 -2.46 11.77
C SER A 218 19.83 -2.97 12.77
N TYR A 219 18.67 -2.32 12.84
CA TYR A 219 17.54 -2.76 13.65
C TYR A 219 16.94 -4.06 13.10
N ILE A 220 16.64 -4.13 11.80
CA ILE A 220 16.08 -5.32 11.16
C ILE A 220 17.04 -6.51 11.34
N ASP A 221 18.35 -6.31 11.17
CA ASP A 221 19.34 -7.37 11.31
C ASP A 221 19.39 -7.94 12.74
N SER A 222 19.04 -7.14 13.74
CA SER A 222 19.00 -7.52 15.16
C SER A 222 17.79 -8.37 15.56
N LEU A 223 16.80 -8.52 14.69
CA LEU A 223 15.61 -9.33 14.96
C LEU A 223 15.91 -10.84 14.88
N PRO A 224 15.22 -11.68 15.67
CA PRO A 224 15.64 -13.06 15.92
C PRO A 224 15.50 -13.99 14.71
N ASP A 225 14.46 -13.83 13.90
CA ASP A 225 14.14 -14.76 12.82
C ASP A 225 13.68 -14.05 11.53
N THR A 226 13.80 -14.75 10.41
CA THR A 226 13.50 -14.23 9.07
C THR A 226 12.04 -13.81 8.92
N LYS A 227 11.09 -14.48 9.56
CA LYS A 227 9.67 -14.11 9.48
C LYS A 227 9.43 -12.78 10.20
N THR A 228 9.97 -12.64 11.41
CA THR A 228 9.93 -11.38 12.18
C THR A 228 10.59 -10.23 11.41
N LYS A 229 11.73 -10.47 10.75
CA LYS A 229 12.38 -9.48 9.89
C LYS A 229 11.47 -9.02 8.75
N LYS A 230 10.84 -9.96 8.04
CA LYS A 230 9.94 -9.68 6.92
C LYS A 230 8.70 -8.90 7.36
N ASP A 231 8.05 -9.32 8.44
CA ASP A 231 6.90 -8.64 9.01
C ASP A 231 7.26 -7.20 9.42
N GLU A 232 8.43 -7.00 10.02
CA GLU A 232 8.87 -5.68 10.43
C GLU A 232 9.23 -4.78 9.23
N ILE A 233 9.82 -5.33 8.16
CA ILE A 233 10.01 -4.61 6.89
C ILE A 233 8.66 -4.16 6.30
N LYS A 234 7.63 -5.02 6.36
CA LYS A 234 6.28 -4.68 5.90
C LYS A 234 5.67 -3.54 6.74
N ARG A 235 5.78 -3.62 8.08
CA ARG A 235 5.35 -2.54 8.99
C ARG A 235 6.06 -1.23 8.67
N MET A 236 7.37 -1.28 8.49
CA MET A 236 8.19 -0.13 8.13
C MET A 236 7.74 0.51 6.81
N GLY A 237 7.36 -0.29 5.80
CA GLY A 237 6.81 0.23 4.54
C GLY A 237 5.57 1.11 4.74
N VAL A 238 4.64 0.67 5.59
CA VAL A 238 3.42 1.41 5.92
C VAL A 238 3.75 2.72 6.66
N VAL A 239 4.62 2.65 7.66
CA VAL A 239 5.00 3.80 8.50
C VAL A 239 5.78 4.84 7.69
N LYS A 240 6.73 4.40 6.87
CA LYS A 240 7.52 5.27 5.98
C LYS A 240 6.64 6.06 5.01
N GLY A 241 5.57 5.45 4.50
CA GLY A 241 4.64 6.09 3.59
C GLY A 241 3.75 7.18 4.21
N LEU A 242 3.66 7.28 5.55
CA LEU A 242 2.71 8.18 6.21
C LEU A 242 2.98 9.66 5.91
N LYS A 243 4.24 10.09 5.92
CA LYS A 243 4.61 11.49 5.64
C LYS A 243 4.20 11.90 4.23
N THR A 244 4.60 11.13 3.23
CA THR A 244 4.22 11.36 1.82
C THR A 244 2.71 11.29 1.62
N TYR A 245 2.01 10.40 2.35
CA TYR A 245 0.56 10.33 2.33
C TYR A 245 -0.09 11.61 2.87
N LEU A 246 0.35 12.10 4.03
CA LEU A 246 -0.13 13.37 4.61
C LEU A 246 0.14 14.57 3.71
N ILE A 247 1.31 14.63 3.06
CA ILE A 247 1.63 15.68 2.08
C ILE A 247 0.59 15.68 0.95
N LYS A 248 0.25 14.51 0.39
CA LYS A 248 -0.76 14.39 -0.67
C LYS A 248 -2.15 14.80 -0.21
N LEU A 249 -2.53 14.45 1.02
CA LEU A 249 -3.82 14.83 1.59
C LEU A 249 -3.90 16.34 1.82
N LEU A 250 -2.87 16.94 2.42
CA LEU A 250 -2.79 18.38 2.67
C LEU A 250 -2.77 19.21 1.39
N ALA A 251 -2.17 18.70 0.31
CA ALA A 251 -2.18 19.35 -0.99
C ALA A 251 -3.57 19.42 -1.62
N LYS A 252 -4.46 18.47 -1.31
CA LYS A 252 -5.84 18.43 -1.81
C LYS A 252 -6.80 19.18 -0.90
N THR A 253 -6.64 18.99 0.41
CA THR A 253 -7.54 19.53 1.42
C THR A 253 -6.71 20.08 2.59
N PRO A 254 -6.55 21.41 2.69
CA PRO A 254 -5.85 22.03 3.81
C PRO A 254 -6.48 21.68 5.16
N TYR A 255 -5.66 21.34 6.14
CA TYR A 255 -6.13 21.19 7.52
C TYR A 255 -6.48 22.57 8.10
N GLN A 256 -7.59 22.68 8.82
CA GLN A 256 -7.99 23.89 9.54
C GLN A 256 -8.27 23.55 11.01
N GLY A 257 -7.63 24.26 11.94
CA GLY A 257 -7.84 24.03 13.36
C GLY A 257 -6.68 24.50 14.24
N GLN A 258 -6.53 23.85 15.40
CA GLN A 258 -5.40 24.07 16.29
C GLN A 258 -4.22 23.21 15.82
N ILE A 259 -3.10 23.86 15.54
CA ILE A 259 -1.85 23.25 15.08
C ILE A 259 -0.85 23.31 16.23
N LYS A 260 -0.46 22.15 16.74
CA LYS A 260 0.57 21.99 17.76
C LYS A 260 1.92 21.75 17.08
N LEU A 261 2.89 22.60 17.38
CA LEU A 261 4.30 22.41 17.09
C LEU A 261 5.07 22.26 18.41
N LYS A 262 6.33 21.81 18.34
CA LYS A 262 7.24 21.81 19.49
C LYS A 262 7.49 23.22 20.04
N SER A 263 7.46 24.22 19.15
CA SER A 263 7.61 25.65 19.50
C SER A 263 6.37 26.27 20.15
N GLY A 264 5.20 25.64 20.07
CA GLY A 264 3.96 26.22 20.60
C GLY A 264 2.69 25.75 19.88
N LYS A 265 1.56 26.36 20.22
CA LYS A 265 0.25 26.09 19.62
C LYS A 265 -0.22 27.29 18.81
N TYR A 266 -0.79 27.04 17.65
CA TYR A 266 -1.27 28.06 16.71
C TYR A 266 -2.68 27.70 16.25
N ASN A 267 -3.57 28.68 16.12
CA ASN A 267 -4.85 28.48 15.44
C ASN A 267 -4.69 28.95 14.00
N GLY A 268 -5.12 28.16 13.02
CA GLY A 268 -4.95 28.51 11.61
C GLY A 268 -5.18 27.34 10.67
N ALA A 269 -4.48 27.35 9.55
CA ALA A 269 -4.53 26.29 8.55
C ALA A 269 -3.13 25.81 8.17
N ILE A 270 -3.00 24.51 7.88
CA ILE A 270 -1.85 23.97 7.15
C ILE A 270 -2.20 24.09 5.67
N SER A 271 -1.72 25.17 5.06
CA SER A 271 -2.05 25.57 3.69
C SER A 271 -1.35 24.74 2.62
N MET A 272 -0.16 24.22 2.94
CA MET A 272 0.65 23.41 2.04
C MET A 272 1.61 22.56 2.86
N ALA A 273 2.02 21.43 2.30
CA ALA A 273 3.15 20.65 2.79
C ALA A 273 3.97 20.11 1.62
N ASN A 274 5.26 19.90 1.84
CA ASN A 274 6.14 19.17 0.96
C ASN A 274 7.09 18.30 1.79
N GLU A 275 8.07 17.65 1.15
CA GLU A 275 8.98 16.74 1.84
C GLU A 275 9.82 17.41 2.93
N ASN A 276 10.04 18.72 2.88
CA ASN A 276 10.90 19.42 3.84
C ASN A 276 10.10 20.12 4.93
N VAL A 277 8.97 20.75 4.57
CA VAL A 277 8.25 21.67 5.45
C VAL A 277 6.73 21.51 5.37
N ILE A 278 6.09 21.91 6.45
CA ILE A 278 4.67 22.27 6.50
C ILE A 278 4.54 23.80 6.56
N VAL A 279 3.59 24.34 5.79
CA VAL A 279 3.37 25.80 5.68
C VAL A 279 2.08 26.16 6.40
N ILE A 280 2.23 26.90 7.50
CA ILE A 280 1.13 27.27 8.39
C ILE A 280 0.72 28.72 8.11
N MET A 281 -0.57 28.94 7.90
CA MET A 281 -1.20 30.25 7.89
C MET A 281 -1.94 30.46 9.21
N LYS A 282 -1.40 31.31 10.09
CA LYS A 282 -2.03 31.62 11.39
C LYS A 282 -3.32 32.42 11.16
N LYS A 283 -4.33 32.18 11.99
CA LYS A 283 -5.61 32.91 11.93
C LYS A 283 -5.35 34.42 12.10
N GLY A 284 -5.79 35.22 11.14
CA GLY A 284 -5.60 36.67 11.11
C GLY A 284 -4.22 37.15 10.64
N ALA A 285 -3.28 36.24 10.32
CA ALA A 285 -2.00 36.61 9.74
C ALA A 285 -2.10 36.72 8.22
N THR A 286 -1.34 37.66 7.65
CA THR A 286 -1.24 37.87 6.20
C THR A 286 -0.11 37.07 5.55
N LYS A 287 0.82 36.54 6.34
CA LYS A 287 1.97 35.75 5.89
C LYS A 287 1.91 34.34 6.46
N SER A 288 2.35 33.38 5.64
CA SER A 288 2.57 32.00 6.07
C SER A 288 3.98 31.80 6.62
N GLU A 289 4.14 30.83 7.51
CA GLU A 289 5.42 30.43 8.08
C GLU A 289 5.68 28.95 7.76
N ALA A 290 6.91 28.62 7.39
CA ALA A 290 7.33 27.26 7.06
C ALA A 290 8.05 26.63 8.26
N PHE A 291 7.62 25.41 8.64
CA PHE A 291 8.22 24.65 9.73
C PHE A 291 8.66 23.28 9.22
N GLY A 292 9.83 22.83 9.65
CA GLY A 292 10.29 21.48 9.31
C GLY A 292 9.41 20.40 9.95
N TRP A 293 9.27 19.24 9.32
CA TRP A 293 8.52 18.11 9.87
C TRP A 293 8.98 17.67 11.27
N LYS A 294 10.26 17.88 11.60
CA LYS A 294 10.81 17.64 12.93
C LYS A 294 10.16 18.48 14.04
N GLU A 295 9.49 19.59 13.71
CA GLU A 295 8.77 20.45 14.64
C GLU A 295 7.35 19.95 14.93
N VAL A 296 6.85 19.00 14.14
CA VAL A 296 5.50 18.44 14.27
C VAL A 296 5.54 17.28 15.28
N PRO A 297 4.92 17.41 16.47
CA PRO A 297 4.89 16.33 17.44
C PRO A 297 3.91 15.23 17.00
N MET A 298 4.09 14.03 17.55
CA MET A 298 3.23 12.86 17.28
C MET A 298 1.75 13.16 17.49
N GLU A 299 1.39 13.96 18.51
CA GLU A 299 -0.01 14.32 18.75
C GLU A 299 -0.62 15.10 17.59
N GLN A 300 0.15 15.95 16.91
CA GLN A 300 -0.36 16.66 15.74
C GLN A 300 -0.53 15.72 14.54
N ILE A 301 0.35 14.72 14.38
CA ILE A 301 0.19 13.69 13.35
C ILE A 301 -1.10 12.90 13.55
N ILE A 302 -1.41 12.51 14.80
CA ILE A 302 -2.70 11.87 15.15
C ILE A 302 -3.87 12.75 14.70
N VAL A 303 -3.86 14.03 15.10
CA VAL A 303 -4.93 14.99 14.76
C VAL A 303 -5.12 15.13 13.25
N LEU A 304 -4.03 15.17 12.47
CA LEU A 304 -4.12 15.26 11.02
C LEU A 304 -4.75 14.02 10.40
N VAL A 305 -4.34 12.82 10.81
CA VAL A 305 -4.91 11.58 10.26
C VAL A 305 -6.39 11.45 10.65
N GLU A 306 -6.74 11.75 11.91
CA GLU A 306 -8.14 11.75 12.36
C GLU A 306 -9.01 12.74 11.57
N TYR A 307 -8.49 13.95 11.31
CA TYR A 307 -9.18 14.95 10.51
C TYR A 307 -9.52 14.44 9.10
N PHE A 308 -8.57 13.79 8.42
CA PHE A 308 -8.81 13.26 7.08
C PHE A 308 -9.78 12.07 7.09
N ALA A 309 -9.69 11.19 8.09
CA ALA A 309 -10.63 10.09 8.26
C ALA A 309 -12.06 10.59 8.51
N ASP A 310 -12.21 11.64 9.31
CA ASP A 310 -13.49 12.28 9.55
C ASP A 310 -14.06 12.94 8.29
N ILE A 311 -13.22 13.60 7.48
CA ILE A 311 -13.64 14.16 6.19
C ILE A 311 -14.13 13.05 5.27
N ARG A 312 -13.43 11.92 5.20
CA ARG A 312 -13.85 10.77 4.39
C ARG A 312 -15.22 10.28 4.82
N LEU A 313 -15.46 10.11 6.12
CA LEU A 313 -16.73 9.63 6.64
C LEU A 313 -17.88 10.62 6.39
N LYS A 314 -17.62 11.92 6.57
CA LYS A 314 -18.63 12.99 6.43
C LYS A 314 -18.89 13.41 4.98
N GLY A 315 -17.96 13.14 4.07
CA GLY A 315 -18.08 13.55 2.67
C GLY A 315 -19.32 12.95 1.99
N THR A 316 -20.13 13.77 1.33
CA THR A 316 -21.35 13.37 0.62
C THR A 316 -21.16 13.29 -0.90
N GLY A 317 -19.92 13.12 -1.37
CA GLY A 317 -19.61 13.07 -2.81
C GLY A 317 -20.44 12.04 -3.56
N ALA A 318 -21.03 12.44 -4.69
CA ALA A 318 -22.01 11.67 -5.46
C ALA A 318 -21.49 10.33 -6.02
N PHE A 319 -20.17 10.12 -6.02
CA PHE A 319 -19.52 8.99 -6.70
C PHE A 319 -18.91 7.94 -5.75
N VAL A 320 -18.98 8.12 -4.43
CA VAL A 320 -18.37 7.19 -3.47
C VAL A 320 -19.41 6.72 -2.47
N SER A 321 -19.65 5.41 -2.42
CA SER A 321 -20.64 4.82 -1.51
C SER A 321 -20.24 5.01 -0.03
N PRO A 322 -21.19 5.02 0.92
CA PRO A 322 -20.87 5.08 2.35
C PRO A 322 -19.94 3.96 2.81
N ALA A 323 -20.10 2.74 2.29
CA ALA A 323 -19.22 1.61 2.60
C ALA A 323 -17.79 1.85 2.12
N GLU A 324 -17.63 2.41 0.92
CA GLU A 324 -16.31 2.75 0.37
C GLU A 324 -15.63 3.87 1.16
N ARG A 325 -16.39 4.89 1.59
CA ARG A 325 -15.89 5.93 2.50
C ARG A 325 -15.43 5.37 3.84
N ALA A 326 -16.20 4.45 4.42
CA ALA A 326 -15.85 3.77 5.66
C ALA A 326 -14.58 2.92 5.50
N ARG A 327 -14.42 2.24 4.35
CA ARG A 327 -13.21 1.49 4.00
C ARG A 327 -11.97 2.39 3.94
N HIS A 328 -12.06 3.53 3.25
CA HIS A 328 -10.94 4.47 3.20
C HIS A 328 -10.59 5.07 4.57
N ALA A 329 -11.59 5.44 5.37
CA ALA A 329 -11.35 5.92 6.73
C ALA A 329 -10.73 4.83 7.62
N ALA A 330 -11.17 3.57 7.49
CA ALA A 330 -10.58 2.44 8.21
C ALA A 330 -9.10 2.24 7.84
N GLN A 331 -8.73 2.41 6.57
CA GLN A 331 -7.34 2.35 6.12
C GLN A 331 -6.48 3.46 6.75
N GLU A 332 -7.00 4.68 6.85
CA GLU A 332 -6.31 5.80 7.51
C GLU A 332 -6.10 5.53 9.01
N TYR A 333 -7.11 4.97 9.69
CA TYR A 333 -6.98 4.54 11.08
C TYR A 333 -5.99 3.38 11.26
N LEU A 334 -5.95 2.42 10.35
CA LEU A 334 -4.94 1.36 10.37
C LEU A 334 -3.53 1.92 10.20
N GLN A 335 -3.32 2.82 9.23
CA GLN A 335 -2.01 3.43 9.02
C GLN A 335 -1.56 4.22 10.27
N LEU A 336 -2.48 4.93 10.93
CA LEU A 336 -2.22 5.58 12.21
C LEU A 336 -1.87 4.56 13.31
N ALA A 337 -2.54 3.41 13.35
CA ALA A 337 -2.23 2.35 14.30
C ALA A 337 -0.82 1.78 14.09
N PHE A 338 -0.40 1.52 12.85
CA PHE A 338 0.99 1.13 12.55
C PHE A 338 1.98 2.17 13.04
N PHE A 339 1.71 3.45 12.79
CA PHE A 339 2.55 4.55 13.25
C PHE A 339 2.64 4.58 14.78
N LEU A 340 1.53 4.46 15.50
CA LEU A 340 1.53 4.50 16.96
C LEU A 340 2.19 3.26 17.58
N ASP A 341 1.97 2.08 16.99
CA ASP A 341 2.65 0.83 17.37
C ASP A 341 4.17 0.97 17.21
N TRP A 342 4.62 1.61 16.13
CA TRP A 342 6.03 1.84 15.88
C TRP A 342 6.68 2.71 16.96
N PHE A 343 5.99 3.78 17.38
CA PHE A 343 6.49 4.72 18.40
C PHE A 343 6.18 4.30 19.84
N GLY A 344 5.71 3.07 20.07
CA GLY A 344 5.45 2.54 21.41
C GLY A 344 4.17 3.06 22.08
N ASN A 345 3.31 3.79 21.36
CA ASN A 345 2.01 4.23 21.85
C ASN A 345 0.96 3.12 21.63
N TYR A 346 1.10 2.03 22.40
CA TYR A 346 0.32 0.81 22.23
C TYR A 346 -1.17 0.98 22.53
N SER A 347 -1.53 1.82 23.50
CA SER A 347 -2.92 2.14 23.81
C SER A 347 -3.60 2.87 22.66
N GLY A 348 -2.91 3.84 22.06
CA GLY A 348 -3.36 4.53 20.85
C GLY A 348 -3.46 3.58 19.66
N ALA A 349 -2.45 2.74 19.43
CA ALA A 349 -2.46 1.76 18.36
C ALA A 349 -3.67 0.83 18.45
N LEU A 350 -3.90 0.22 19.62
CA LEU A 350 -5.01 -0.70 19.85
C LEU A 350 -6.37 -0.01 19.68
N LYS A 351 -6.52 1.24 20.14
CA LYS A 351 -7.72 2.06 19.91
C LYS A 351 -8.04 2.19 18.42
N TYR A 352 -7.07 2.55 17.58
CA TYR A 352 -7.33 2.76 16.15
C TYR A 352 -7.45 1.46 15.36
N ILE A 353 -6.82 0.36 15.79
CA ILE A 353 -7.08 -0.99 15.25
C ILE A 353 -8.55 -1.33 15.42
N LYS A 354 -9.08 -1.21 16.65
CA LYS A 354 -10.49 -1.52 16.95
C LYS A 354 -11.44 -0.63 16.14
N LYS A 355 -11.18 0.69 16.12
CA LYS A 355 -11.96 1.64 15.32
C LYS A 355 -11.97 1.28 13.82
N ALA A 356 -10.84 0.86 13.26
CA ALA A 356 -10.76 0.50 11.85
C ALA A 356 -11.61 -0.74 11.51
N VAL A 357 -11.54 -1.81 12.32
CA VAL A 357 -12.31 -3.04 12.06
C VAL A 357 -13.80 -2.88 12.33
N GLU A 358 -14.18 -1.98 13.23
CA GLU A 358 -15.57 -1.58 13.46
C GLU A 358 -16.14 -0.82 12.27
N LEU A 359 -15.35 0.09 11.67
CA LEU A 359 -15.75 0.85 10.49
C LEU A 359 -15.81 -0.01 9.23
N SER A 360 -14.86 -0.92 9.05
CA SER A 360 -14.79 -1.79 7.89
C SER A 360 -14.24 -3.17 8.28
N PRO A 361 -15.06 -4.23 8.24
CA PRO A 361 -14.59 -5.61 8.44
C PRO A 361 -13.44 -6.02 7.54
N ASP A 362 -13.31 -5.38 6.37
CA ASP A 362 -12.25 -5.62 5.39
C ASP A 362 -10.86 -5.23 5.94
N ALA A 363 -10.82 -4.32 6.92
CA ALA A 363 -9.61 -3.95 7.65
C ALA A 363 -9.11 -5.08 8.60
N SER A 364 -9.91 -6.12 8.84
CA SER A 364 -9.57 -7.18 9.81
C SER A 364 -8.29 -7.93 9.45
N LYS A 365 -7.97 -8.13 8.16
CA LYS A 365 -6.73 -8.82 7.74
C LYS A 365 -5.48 -8.06 8.20
N ASP A 366 -5.42 -6.76 7.92
CA ASP A 366 -4.28 -5.92 8.31
C ASP A 366 -4.26 -5.68 9.83
N ALA A 367 -5.44 -5.58 10.46
CA ALA A 367 -5.57 -5.52 11.91
C ALA A 367 -5.06 -6.80 12.61
N ILE A 368 -5.31 -8.00 12.05
CA ILE A 368 -4.76 -9.26 12.57
C ILE A 368 -3.24 -9.25 12.47
N PHE A 369 -2.70 -8.80 11.33
CA PHE A 369 -1.25 -8.67 11.14
C PHE A 369 -0.64 -7.74 12.20
N LEU A 370 -1.31 -6.63 12.52
CA LEU A 370 -0.94 -5.78 13.64
C LEU A 370 -1.03 -6.55 14.97
N VAL A 371 -2.21 -7.00 15.38
CA VAL A 371 -2.48 -7.59 16.69
C VAL A 371 -1.58 -8.79 16.98
N LYS A 372 -1.59 -9.79 16.10
CA LYS A 372 -0.86 -11.03 16.36
C LYS A 372 0.64 -10.80 16.31
N GLY A 373 1.12 -9.97 15.38
CA GLY A 373 2.55 -9.76 15.15
C GLY A 373 3.30 -11.07 14.93
N SER A 374 4.61 -10.97 14.75
CA SER A 374 5.51 -12.12 14.62
C SER A 374 5.67 -12.82 15.96
N GLN A 375 4.61 -13.47 16.44
CA GLN A 375 4.75 -14.45 17.52
C GLN A 375 5.80 -15.45 17.00
N PRO A 376 6.95 -15.61 17.68
CA PRO A 376 7.87 -16.67 17.33
C PRO A 376 7.05 -17.96 17.35
N ASN A 377 7.20 -18.80 16.32
CA ASN A 377 6.60 -20.13 16.36
C ASN A 377 7.00 -20.72 17.72
N PRO A 378 6.04 -21.17 18.56
CA PRO A 378 6.40 -21.89 19.76
C PRO A 378 7.32 -23.02 19.30
N SER A 379 8.54 -23.01 19.85
CA SER A 379 9.65 -23.87 19.45
C SER A 379 9.15 -25.29 19.18
N SER A 380 9.33 -25.74 17.93
CA SER A 380 9.00 -27.09 17.46
C SER A 380 10.00 -28.10 18.00
#